data_AF-C0GJ25-F1
#
_entry.id   AF-C0GJ25-F1
#
_cell.length_a   1.000
_cell.length_b   1.000
_cell.length_c   1.000
_cell.angle_alpha   90.00
_cell.angle_beta   90.00
_cell.angle_gamma   90.00
#
_symmetry.space_group_name_H-M   'P 1'
#
loop_
_entity.id
_entity.type
_entity.pdbx_description
1 polymer ?
#
loop_
_entity_poly.entity_id
_entity_poly.type
_entity_poly.pdbx_seq_one_letter_code
_entity_poly.pdbx_strand_id
1 'polypeptide(L)' 'MPYKICTYCGKASYSAAESPSVKWLCPYCDKDISHVEGLTSLPQKEDSEGHEQ' A
#
# COMPACT_ATOMS: atom_id res chain seq x y z
N MET A 1 -8.37 6.94 2.38
CA MET A 1 -8.56 5.81 1.45
C MET A 1 -7.20 5.25 1.12
N PRO A 2 -6.88 4.01 1.52
CA PRO A 2 -5.61 3.39 1.18
C PRO A 2 -5.52 3.22 -0.33
N TYR A 3 -4.29 3.35 -0.83
CA TYR A 3 -4.00 3.07 -2.23
C TYR A 3 -2.72 2.26 -2.32
N LYS A 4 -2.64 1.41 -3.34
CA LYS A 4 -1.43 0.64 -3.69
C LYS A 4 -1.02 0.98 -5.10
N ILE A 5 0.28 1.13 -5.32
CA ILE A 5 0.82 1.29 -6.68
C ILE A 5 1.04 -0.10 -7.27
N CYS A 6 0.47 -0.33 -8.44
CA CYS A 6 0.69 -1.58 -9.17
C CYS A 6 2.11 -1.60 -9.76
N THR A 7 2.92 -2.59 -9.38
CA THR A 7 4.28 -2.78 -9.92
C THR A 7 4.29 -3.20 -11.40
N TYR A 8 3.17 -3.69 -11.93
CA TYR A 8 3.05 -4.13 -13.32
C TYR A 8 2.74 -2.98 -14.29
N CYS A 9 1.81 -2.09 -13.93
CA CYS A 9 1.36 -1.00 -14.80
C CYS A 9 1.70 0.40 -14.30
N GLY A 10 2.26 0.52 -13.08
CA GLY A 10 2.62 1.79 -12.44
C GLY A 10 1.44 2.65 -11.98
N LYS A 11 0.19 2.18 -12.13
CA LYS A 11 -1.00 2.94 -11.74
C LYS A 11 -1.35 2.74 -10.27
N ALA A 12 -1.83 3.81 -9.63
CA ALA A 12 -2.39 3.75 -8.29
C ALA A 12 -3.79 3.12 -8.33
N SER A 13 -3.99 2.12 -7.48
CA SER A 13 -5.28 1.45 -7.25
C SER A 13 -5.76 1.83 -5.86
N TYR A 14 -7.03 2.18 -5.72
CA TYR A 14 -7.65 2.58 -4.45
C TYR A 14 -8.63 1.50 -4.03
N SER A 15 -8.64 1.12 -2.75
CA SER A 15 -9.60 0.17 -2.21
C SER A 15 -10.21 0.74 -0.94
N ALA A 16 -11.50 0.52 -0.77
CA ALA A 16 -12.19 0.86 0.48
C ALA A 16 -12.05 -0.25 1.53
N ALA A 17 -11.53 -1.42 1.16
CA ALA A 17 -11.39 -2.57 2.05
C ALA A 17 -9.98 -2.63 2.64
N GLU A 18 -9.86 -2.31 3.92
CA GLU A 18 -8.63 -2.38 4.74
C GLU A 18 -8.50 -3.72 5.47
N SER A 19 -8.67 -4.83 4.76
CA SER A 19 -8.52 -6.16 5.36
C SER A 19 -7.27 -6.87 4.81
N PRO A 20 -6.40 -7.42 5.68
CA PRO A 20 -5.19 -8.15 5.26
C PRO A 20 -5.49 -9.43 4.48
N SER A 21 -6.76 -9.88 4.52
CA SER A 21 -7.25 -11.05 3.79
C SER A 21 -7.89 -10.71 2.44
N VAL A 22 -8.02 -9.42 2.09
CA VAL A 22 -8.62 -9.02 0.80
C VAL A 22 -7.55 -9.08 -0.29
N LYS A 23 -7.82 -9.89 -1.33
CA LYS A 23 -6.97 -9.88 -2.53
C LYS A 23 -7.12 -8.53 -3.22
N TRP A 24 -6.05 -7.75 -3.22
CA TRP A 24 -6.03 -6.49 -3.94
C TRP A 24 -5.68 -6.75 -5.41
N LEU A 25 -6.69 -6.70 -6.28
CA LEU A 25 -6.49 -6.76 -7.72
C LEU A 25 -6.36 -5.35 -8.29
N CYS A 26 -5.42 -5.14 -9.19
CA CYS A 26 -5.31 -3.89 -9.92
C CYS A 26 -6.46 -3.79 -10.94
N PRO A 27 -7.31 -2.75 -10.90
CA PRO A 27 -8.46 -2.62 -11.81
C PRO A 27 -8.05 -2.28 -13.26
N TYR A 28 -6.77 -2.05 -13.53
CA TYR A 28 -6.27 -1.70 -14.86
C TYR A 28 -5.65 -2.87 -15.61
N CYS A 29 -5.10 -3.85 -14.89
CA CYS A 29 -4.38 -4.98 -15.49
C CYS A 29 -4.75 -6.32 -14.87
N ASP A 30 -5.72 -6.33 -13.96
CA ASP A 30 -6.25 -7.52 -13.26
C ASP A 30 -5.18 -8.39 -12.58
N LYS A 31 -4.01 -7.80 -12.29
CA LYS A 31 -2.93 -8.46 -11.56
C LYS A 31 -3.17 -8.36 -10.07
N ASP A 32 -2.85 -9.44 -9.35
CA ASP A 32 -2.76 -9.42 -7.90
C ASP A 32 -1.60 -8.54 -7.46
N ILE A 33 -1.94 -7.54 -6.65
CA ILE A 33 -1.02 -6.63 -5.97
C ILE A 33 -1.24 -6.69 -4.45
N SER A 34 -1.87 -7.76 -3.96
CA SER A 34 -2.11 -7.99 -2.53
C SER A 34 -0.77 -8.08 -1.79
N HIS A 35 0.20 -8.75 -2.41
CA HIS A 35 1.56 -8.96 -1.92
C HIS A 35 2.47 -7.73 -2.04
N VAL A 36 2.07 -6.70 -2.79
CA VAL A 36 2.86 -5.47 -2.88
C VAL A 36 2.66 -4.72 -1.57
N GLU A 37 3.73 -4.54 -0.80
CA GLU A 37 3.80 -3.61 0.35
C GLU A 37 3.77 -2.16 -0.18
N GLY A 38 2.64 -1.80 -0.79
CA GLY A 38 2.42 -0.49 -1.36
C GLY A 38 1.99 0.47 -0.28
N LEU A 39 2.97 1.20 0.26
CA LEU A 39 2.87 2.51 0.92
C LEU A 39 1.43 2.95 1.20
N THR A 40 0.82 2.39 2.24
CA THR A 40 -0.27 3.06 2.93
C THR A 40 0.33 4.35 3.46
N SER A 41 0.17 5.46 2.73
CA SER A 41 0.48 6.79 3.24
C SER A 41 -0.45 7.07 4.43
N LEU A 42 -0.10 6.55 5.59
CA LEU A 42 -0.11 7.36 6.79
C LEU A 42 1.15 8.23 6.69
N PRO A 43 1.06 9.56 6.79
CA PRO A 43 2.20 10.30 7.29
C PRO A 43 2.43 9.82 8.73
N GLN A 44 3.34 8.86 8.94
CA GLN A 44 4.07 8.80 10.21
C GLN A 44 5.00 10.01 10.22
N LYS A 45 4.46 11.19 10.55
CA LYS A 45 5.17 12.17 11.36
C LYS A 45 4.56 11.92 12.74
N GLU A 46 5.25 11.38 13.74
CA GLU A 46 6.40 11.85 14.52
C GLU A 46 6.53 10.72 15.60
N ASP A 47 7.62 10.38 16.29
CA ASP A 47 8.80 11.10 16.76
C ASP A 47 9.77 10.07 17.39
N SER A 48 11.07 10.36 17.35
CA SER A 48 12.15 9.95 18.29
C SER A 48 12.36 8.48 18.73
N GLU A 49 13.52 7.92 18.34
CA GLU A 49 14.55 7.62 19.35
C GLU A 49 15.92 7.66 18.65
N GLY A 50 16.74 8.65 19.00
CA GLY A 50 18.17 8.52 18.83
C GLY A 50 18.65 7.39 19.72
N HIS A 51 19.12 6.29 19.13
CA HIS A 51 19.87 5.29 19.87
C HIS A 51 21.32 5.73 19.94
N GLU A 52 21.62 6.48 20.99
CA GLU A 52 22.95 6.61 21.57
C GLU A 52 23.39 5.26 22.13
N GLN A 53 24.56 4.77 21.70
CA GLN A 53 25.56 3.99 22.47
C GLN A 53 26.82 3.75 21.64
#